data_AF-A0A2T0VG83-F1
#
_entry.id   AF-A0A2T0VG83-F1
#
_cell.length_a   1.000
_cell.length_b   1.000
_cell.length_c   1.000
_cell.angle_alpha   90.00
_cell.angle_beta   90.00
_cell.angle_gamma   90.00
#
_symmetry.space_group_name_H-M   'P 1'
#
loop_
_entity.id
_entity.type
_entity.pdbx_description
1 polymer ?
#
loop_
_entity_poly.entity_id
_entity_poly.type
_entity_poly.pdbx_seq_one_letter_code
_entity_poly.pdbx_strand_id
1 'polypeptide(L)' 'MPISLRLDPDIEARLAHLSRATGRSKTFYLRKLIEEHLDELEDAYLAEHALEQLRQGRDRVMTSEEFWRDLEG' A
#
# COMPACT_ATOMS: atom_id res chain seq x y z
N MET A 1 19.19 -2.06 3.23
CA MET A 1 19.13 -3.54 3.12
C MET A 1 18.67 -3.90 1.71
N PRO A 2 19.36 -4.78 0.96
CA PRO A 2 18.90 -5.21 -0.36
C PRO A 2 17.77 -6.23 -0.23
N ILE A 3 16.77 -6.13 -1.09
CA ILE A 3 15.68 -7.12 -1.24
C ILE A 3 15.86 -7.80 -2.58
N SER A 4 15.82 -9.13 -2.59
CA SER A 4 15.83 -9.93 -3.82
C SER A 4 14.41 -10.37 -4.15
N LEU A 5 14.01 -10.16 -5.40
CA LEU A 5 12.66 -10.39 -5.91
C LEU A 5 12.77 -11.27 -7.16
N ARG A 6 11.98 -12.35 -7.21
CA ARG A 6 11.77 -13.14 -8.44
C ARG A 6 10.51 -12.63 -9.13
N LEU A 7 10.67 -12.13 -10.35
CA LEU A 7 9.56 -11.69 -11.17
C LEU A 7 9.11 -12.80 -12.12
N ASP A 8 7.84 -12.72 -12.51
CA ASP A 8 7.34 -13.46 -13.66
C ASP A 8 8.14 -13.04 -14.93
N PRO A 9 8.51 -13.98 -15.81
CA PRO A 9 9.27 -13.69 -17.03
C PRO A 9 8.68 -12.57 -17.89
N ASP A 10 7.35 -12.48 -17.99
CA ASP A 10 6.69 -11.47 -18.81
C ASP A 10 6.85 -10.06 -18.22
N ILE A 11 6.76 -9.95 -16.89
CA ILE A 11 6.99 -8.68 -16.17
C ILE A 11 8.44 -8.26 -16.30
N GLU A 12 9.38 -9.20 -16.18
CA GLU A 12 10.80 -8.91 -16.36
C GLU A 12 11.09 -8.41 -17.78
N ALA A 13 10.49 -9.03 -18.81
CA ALA A 13 10.63 -8.61 -20.20
C ALA A 13 10.10 -7.18 -20.43
N ARG A 14 8.94 -6.85 -19.86
CA ARG A 14 8.36 -5.49 -19.92
C ARG A 14 9.26 -4.46 -19.24
N LEU A 15 9.78 -4.75 -18.04
CA LEU A 15 10.72 -3.86 -17.34
C LEU A 15 12.03 -3.70 -18.09
N ALA A 16 12.54 -4.77 -18.71
CA ALA A 16 13.74 -4.70 -19.54
C ALA A 16 13.52 -3.83 -20.79
N HIS A 17 12.36 -3.94 -21.44
CA HIS A 17 12.02 -3.09 -22.58
C HIS A 17 11.92 -1.62 -22.17
N LEU A 18 11.16 -1.33 -21.10
CA LEU A 18 10.99 0.04 -20.58
C LEU A 18 12.34 0.66 -20.20
N SER A 19 13.19 -0.11 -19.52
CA SER A 19 14.55 0.30 -19.15
C SER A 19 15.39 0.72 -20.36
N ARG A 20 15.35 -0.07 -21.45
CA ARG A 20 16.07 0.26 -22.69
C ARG A 20 15.49 1.48 -23.40
N ALA A 21 14.17 1.62 -23.41
CA ALA A 21 13.49 2.72 -24.09
C ALA A 21 13.75 4.08 -23.44
N THR A 22 13.97 4.12 -22.13
CA THR A 22 14.08 5.38 -21.36
C THR A 22 15.48 5.66 -20.81
N GLY A 23 16.40 4.69 -20.90
CA GLY A 23 17.73 4.77 -20.32
C GLY A 23 17.76 4.70 -18.79
N ARG A 24 16.65 4.33 -18.14
CA ARG A 24 16.56 4.17 -16.67
C ARG A 24 16.72 2.70 -16.29
N SER A 25 17.25 2.41 -15.10
CA SER A 25 17.42 1.03 -14.63
C SER A 25 16.09 0.36 -14.27
N LYS A 26 16.02 -0.97 -14.31
CA LYS A 26 14.86 -1.73 -13.79
C LYS A 26 14.57 -1.37 -12.32
N THR A 27 15.61 -1.20 -11.50
CA THR A 27 15.52 -0.82 -10.08
C THR A 27 14.85 0.54 -9.88
N PHE A 28 15.09 1.51 -10.77
CA PHE A 28 14.42 2.81 -10.72
C PHE A 28 12.89 2.64 -10.81
N TYR A 29 12.42 1.82 -11.76
CA TYR A 29 10.99 1.58 -11.94
C TYR A 29 10.37 0.78 -10.81
N LEU A 30 11.07 -0.25 -10.31
CA LEU A 30 10.59 -1.02 -9.16
C LEU A 30 10.46 -0.16 -7.92
N ARG A 31 11.45 0.71 -7.64
CA ARG A 31 11.36 1.66 -6.53
C ARG A 31 10.18 2.59 -6.70
N LYS A 32 10.04 3.18 -7.90
CA LYS A 32 8.96 4.10 -8.20
C LYS A 32 7.58 3.45 -7.99
N LEU A 33 7.37 2.22 -8.47
CA LEU A 33 6.13 1.48 -8.25
C LEU A 33 5.85 1.24 -6.76
N ILE A 34 6.88 0.91 -5.98
CA ILE A 34 6.71 0.71 -4.54
C ILE A 34 6.32 2.04 -3.88
N GLU A 35 7.04 3.12 -4.16
CA GLU A 35 6.76 4.44 -3.59
C GLU A 35 5.38 4.97 -3.97
N GLU A 36 4.92 4.74 -5.21
CA GLU A 36 3.60 5.19 -5.69
C GLU A 36 2.42 4.37 -5.15
N HIS A 37 2.64 3.12 -4.72
CA HIS A 37 1.55 2.22 -4.28
C HIS A 37 1.64 1.81 -2.81
N LEU A 38 2.67 2.24 -2.07
CA LEU A 38 2.82 1.88 -0.67
C LEU A 38 1.67 2.44 0.17
N ASP A 39 1.32 3.71 -0.05
CA ASP A 39 0.23 4.37 0.69
C ASP A 39 -1.11 3.64 0.51
N GLU A 40 -1.43 3.23 -0.73
CA GLU A 40 -2.66 2.47 -1.05
C GLU A 40 -2.66 1.11 -0.35
N LEU A 41 -1.51 0.44 -0.27
CA LEU A 41 -1.37 -0.83 0.44
C LEU A 41 -1.53 -0.64 1.94
N GLU A 42 -0.91 0.39 2.52
CA GLU A 42 -1.04 0.70 3.94
C GLU A 42 -2.50 0.98 4.32
N ASP A 43 -3.20 1.82 3.55
CA ASP A 43 -4.61 2.13 3.78
C ASP A 43 -5.50 0.88 3.73
N ALA A 44 -5.29 0.01 2.73
CA ALA A 44 -6.05 -1.23 2.61
C ALA A 44 -5.84 -2.15 3.81
N TYR A 45 -4.59 -2.36 4.22
CA TYR A 45 -4.26 -3.20 5.37
C TYR A 45 -4.76 -2.63 6.70
N LEU A 46 -4.67 -1.31 6.88
CA LEU A 46 -5.18 -0.63 8.07
C LEU A 46 -6.70 -0.73 8.17
N ALA A 47 -7.41 -0.57 7.04
CA ALA A 47 -8.87 -0.73 6.99
C ALA A 47 -9.30 -2.17 7.30
N GLU A 48 -8.62 -3.17 6.72
CA GLU A 48 -8.89 -4.59 7.02
C GLU A 48 -8.63 -4.92 8.49
N HIS A 49 -7.52 -4.41 9.05
CA HIS A 49 -7.18 -4.61 10.44
C HIS A 49 -8.20 -3.94 11.38
N ALA A 50 -8.63 -2.72 11.10
CA ALA A 50 -9.68 -2.04 11.86
C ALA A 50 -11.01 -2.82 11.83
N LEU A 51 -11.37 -3.37 10.67
CA LEU A 51 -12.57 -4.20 10.55
C LEU A 51 -12.44 -5.50 11.36
N GLU A 52 -11.27 -6.12 11.38
CA GLU A 52 -11.01 -7.31 12.18
C GLU A 52 -11.10 -7.01 13.68
N GLN A 53 -10.50 -5.92 14.13
CA GLN A 53 -10.53 -5.48 15.53
C GLN A 53 -11.96 -5.16 16.00
N LEU A 54 -12.75 -4.51 15.14
CA LEU A 54 -14.18 -4.27 15.37
C LEU A 54 -14.96 -5.59 15.49
N ARG A 55 -14.72 -6.56 14.60
CA ARG A 55 -15.33 -7.90 14.68
C ARG A 55 -14.96 -8.66 15.95
N GLN A 56 -13.74 -8.46 16.44
CA GLN A 56 -13.24 -9.07 17.68
C GLN A 56 -13.68 -8.30 18.94
N GLY A 57 -14.44 -7.21 18.80
CA GLY A 57 -14.92 -6.39 19.92
C GLY A 57 -13.81 -5.62 20.63
N ARG A 58 -12.66 -5.42 19.96
CA ARG A 58 -11.49 -4.74 20.53
C ARG A 58 -11.43 -3.26 20.20
N ASP A 59 -12.28 -2.79 19.28
CA ASP A 59 -12.42 -1.38 18.93
C ASP A 59 -13.70 -0.76 19.51
N ARG A 60 -13.61 0.52 19.88
CA ARG A 60 -14.76 1.30 20.37
C ARG A 60 -15.67 1.64 19.19
N VAL A 61 -16.90 1.16 19.25
CA VAL A 61 -17.98 1.65 18.39
C VAL A 61 -18.62 2.86 19.06
N MET A 62 -18.68 3.98 18.36
CA MET A 62 -19.38 5.18 18.81
C MET A 62 -20.46 5.57 17.81
N THR A 63 -21.51 6.21 18.31
CA THR A 63 -22.57 6.78 17.49
C THR A 63 -22.12 8.06 16.80
N SER A 64 -22.81 8.46 15.73
CA SER A 64 -22.50 9.73 15.06
C SER A 64 -22.63 10.93 15.99
N GLU A 65 -23.57 10.91 16.94
CA GLU A 65 -23.74 11.98 17.92
C GLU A 65 -22.55 12.09 18.88
N GLU A 66 -22.01 10.95 19.35
CA GLU A 66 -20.81 10.92 20.19
C GLU A 66 -19.58 11.39 19.41
N PHE A 67 -19.43 10.98 18.15
CA PHE A 67 -18.32 11.40 17.29
C PHE A 67 -18.27 12.92 17.09
N TRP A 68 -19.39 13.54 16.71
CA TRP A 68 -19.44 14.99 16.48
C TRP A 68 -19.19 15.78 17.77
N ARG A 69 -19.66 15.27 18.91
CA ARG A 69 -19.40 15.87 20.23
C ARG A 69 -17.93 15.85 20.61
N ASP A 70 -17.22 14.76 20.31
CA ASP A 70 -15.77 14.63 20.58
C ASP A 70 -14.92 15.49 19.63
N LEU A 71 -15.40 15.80 18.41
CA LEU A 71 -14.68 16.66 17.44
C LEU A 71 -14.86 18.17 17.68
N GLU A 72 -15.97 18.57 18.28
CA GLU A 72 -16.28 19.98 18.60
C GLU A 72 -15.69 20.43 19.95
N GLY A 73 -15.00 19.53 20.66
CA GLY A 73 -14.40 19.74 21.98
C GLY A 73 -12.96 20.24 21.98
#